data_AF-A0A8T4QD12-F1
#
_entry.id   AF-A0A8T4QD12-F1
#
_cell.length_a   1.000
_cell.length_b   1.000
_cell.length_c   1.000
_cell.angle_alpha   90.00
_cell.angle_beta   90.00
_cell.angle_gamma   90.00
#
_symmetry.space_group_name_H-M   'P 1'
#
loop_
_entity.id
_entity.type
_entity.pdbx_description
1 polymer ?
#
loop_
_entity_poly.entity_id
_entity_poly.type
_entity_poly.pdbx_seq_one_letter_code
_entity_poly.pdbx_strand_id
1 'polypeptide(L)'
;MKLGIIKNEDRAIYKVLELIYKAFDYEVEIFSQDDFQPSYASERSLDAILVEENRDSEMGASFAIAVRRSVPEKTIVGYFFFNPLSQTRLKELEECGVRNFNFMDLDKQKFTRWMED
;
A
#
# COMPACT_ATOMS: atom_id res chain seq x y z
N MET A 1 -12.02 8.80 6.61
CA MET A 1 -11.70 7.38 6.29
C MET A 1 -10.40 7.02 6.97
N LYS A 2 -10.23 5.81 7.49
CA LYS A 2 -9.03 5.43 8.24
C LYS A 2 -8.13 4.46 7.46
N LEU A 3 -6.88 4.85 7.28
CA LEU A 3 -5.87 4.12 6.51
C LEU A 3 -4.75 3.60 7.42
N GLY A 4 -4.46 2.31 7.34
CA GLY A 4 -3.22 1.74 7.85
C GLY A 4 -2.16 1.68 6.77
N ILE A 5 -0.97 2.20 7.02
CA ILE A 5 0.19 2.02 6.14
C ILE A 5 1.15 1.05 6.85
N ILE A 6 1.43 -0.08 6.23
CA ILE A 6 2.37 -1.07 6.74
C ILE A 6 3.72 -0.82 6.08
N LYS A 7 4.70 -0.44 6.90
CA LYS A 7 6.07 -0.19 6.49
C LYS A 7 6.98 -1.38 6.79
N ASN A 8 7.89 -1.67 5.87
CA ASN A 8 8.93 -2.66 6.10
C ASN A 8 10.21 -2.03 6.69
N GLU A 9 10.50 -0.78 6.35
CA GLU A 9 11.68 -0.04 6.84
C GLU A 9 11.32 1.42 7.15
N ASP A 10 12.17 2.11 7.93
CA ASP A 10 12.04 3.54 8.14
C ASP A 10 12.55 4.34 6.93
N ARG A 11 11.62 4.65 6.03
CA ARG A 11 11.88 5.43 4.81
C ARG A 11 11.09 6.73 4.78
N ALA A 12 11.68 7.77 4.18
CA ALA A 12 11.04 9.07 4.01
C ALA A 12 9.71 9.00 3.22
N ILE A 13 9.56 7.99 2.34
CA ILE A 13 8.34 7.79 1.54
C ILE A 13 7.08 7.66 2.41
N TYR A 14 7.15 7.02 3.57
CA TYR A 14 5.99 6.84 4.43
C TYR A 14 5.48 8.16 4.99
N LYS A 15 6.38 9.11 5.24
CA LYS A 15 6.00 10.47 5.63
C LYS A 15 5.32 11.20 4.48
N VAL A 16 5.81 11.02 3.25
CA VAL A 16 5.18 11.59 2.05
C VAL A 16 3.78 11.00 1.83
N LEU A 17 3.63 9.68 1.90
CA LEU A 17 2.34 9.00 1.80
C LEU A 17 1.38 9.46 2.91
N GLU A 18 1.84 9.51 4.16
CA GLU A 18 1.05 10.02 5.29
C GLU A 18 0.52 11.44 5.02
N LEU A 19 1.38 12.34 4.53
CA LEU A 19 0.98 13.71 4.20
C LEU A 19 -0.02 13.77 3.05
N ILE A 20 0.20 12.99 1.98
CA ILE A 20 -0.70 12.92 0.83
C ILE A 20 -2.09 12.45 1.29
N TYR A 21 -2.18 11.33 2.01
CA TYR A 21 -3.47 10.80 2.45
C TYR A 21 -4.16 11.71 3.47
N LYS A 22 -3.42 12.35 4.38
CA LYS A 22 -3.98 13.37 5.27
C LYS A 22 -4.55 14.57 4.50
N ALA A 23 -3.94 14.96 3.38
CA ALA A 23 -4.48 16.00 2.51
C ALA A 23 -5.78 15.58 1.79
N PHE A 24 -6.09 14.29 1.74
CA PHE A 24 -7.36 13.73 1.27
C PHE A 24 -8.31 13.32 2.42
N ASP A 25 -8.15 13.93 3.61
CA ASP A 25 -9.00 13.68 4.79
C ASP A 25 -9.00 12.23 5.31
N TYR A 26 -7.88 11.53 5.14
CA TYR A 26 -7.66 10.25 5.80
C TYR A 26 -7.05 10.45 7.20
N GLU A 27 -7.55 9.68 8.16
CA GLU A 27 -6.82 9.40 9.40
C GLU A 27 -5.80 8.29 9.09
N VAL A 28 -4.51 8.55 9.30
CA VAL A 28 -3.44 7.62 8.93
C VAL A 28 -2.77 7.06 10.18
N GLU A 29 -2.70 5.74 10.27
CA GLU A 29 -1.85 5.00 11.22
C GLU A 29 -0.74 4.28 10.46
N ILE A 30 0.49 4.30 10.99
CA ILE A 30 1.65 3.63 10.38
C ILE A 30 2.07 2.48 11.30
N PHE A 31 2.23 1.29 10.72
CA PHE A 31 2.61 0.06 11.41
C PHE A 31 3.92 -0.48 10.86
N SER A 32 4.80 -1.01 11.70
CA SER A 32 5.86 -1.90 11.22
C SER A 32 5.24 -3.20 10.71
N GLN A 33 5.80 -3.78 9.66
CA GLN A 33 5.36 -5.08 9.12
C GLN A 33 5.46 -6.18 10.19
N ASP A 34 6.53 -6.16 10.98
CA ASP A 34 6.78 -7.16 12.04
C ASP A 34 5.78 -7.05 13.21
N ASP A 35 5.22 -5.86 13.42
CA ASP A 35 4.28 -5.58 14.49
C ASP A 35 2.81 -5.63 14.03
N PHE A 36 2.57 -5.69 12.72
CA PHE A 36 1.21 -5.64 12.19
C PHE A 36 0.50 -6.99 12.37
N GLN A 37 -0.63 -6.95 13.07
CA GLN A 37 -1.53 -8.09 13.20
C GLN A 37 -2.79 -7.84 12.35
N PRO A 38 -3.27 -8.82 11.55
CA PRO A 38 -4.48 -8.63 10.75
C PRO A 38 -5.72 -8.22 11.56
N SER A 39 -5.80 -8.59 12.85
CA SER A 39 -6.90 -8.17 13.73
C SER A 39 -6.97 -6.65 13.91
N TYR A 40 -5.85 -5.93 13.74
CA TYR A 40 -5.81 -4.47 13.83
C TYR A 40 -6.73 -3.80 12.81
N ALA A 41 -6.98 -4.44 11.66
CA ALA A 41 -7.95 -3.93 10.68
C ALA A 41 -9.34 -3.71 11.31
N SER A 42 -9.79 -4.66 12.12
CA SER A 42 -11.08 -4.59 12.82
C SER A 42 -10.99 -3.76 14.08
N GLU A 43 -9.98 -4.00 14.93
CA GLU A 43 -9.83 -3.33 16.24
C GLU A 43 -9.63 -1.82 16.10
N ARG A 44 -8.90 -1.38 15.08
CA ARG A 44 -8.62 0.04 14.79
C ARG A 44 -9.61 0.64 13.81
N SER A 45 -10.60 -0.13 13.34
CA SER A 45 -11.58 0.30 12.33
C SER A 45 -10.91 0.85 11.06
N LEU A 46 -9.93 0.12 10.52
CA LEU A 46 -9.27 0.50 9.28
C LEU A 46 -10.18 0.22 8.09
N ASP A 47 -10.46 1.26 7.31
CA ASP A 47 -11.22 1.18 6.05
C ASP A 47 -10.32 0.71 4.90
N ALA A 48 -9.04 1.05 4.96
CA ALA A 48 -8.04 0.67 3.98
C ALA A 48 -6.70 0.33 4.63
N ILE A 49 -5.94 -0.54 3.97
CA ILE A 49 -4.56 -0.91 4.33
C ILE A 49 -3.68 -0.79 3.10
N LEU A 50 -2.52 -0.18 3.22
CA LEU A 50 -1.52 -0.04 2.18
C LEU A 50 -0.22 -0.75 2.59
N VAL A 51 0.28 -1.63 1.73
CA VAL A 51 1.51 -2.44 1.95
C VAL A 51 2.60 -2.04 0.95
N GLU A 52 3.84 -1.84 1.41
CA GLU A 52 5.03 -1.62 0.54
C GLU A 52 5.61 -2.95 0.03
N GLU A 53 6.12 -2.96 -1.21
CA GLU A 53 7.07 -3.96 -1.68
C GLU A 53 8.45 -3.81 -1.02
N ASN A 54 9.01 -4.93 -0.57
CA ASN A 54 10.41 -4.94 -0.19
C ASN A 54 11.29 -4.92 -1.45
N ARG A 55 12.21 -3.95 -1.57
CA ARG A 55 13.08 -3.80 -2.75
C ARG A 55 13.90 -5.06 -3.05
N ASP A 56 14.20 -5.85 -2.03
CA ASP A 56 15.09 -7.00 -2.12
C ASP A 56 14.36 -8.35 -2.16
N SER A 57 13.02 -8.36 -2.08
CA SER A 57 12.25 -9.61 -2.10
C SER A 57 10.80 -9.38 -2.52
N GLU A 58 10.24 -10.26 -3.36
CA GLU A 58 8.80 -10.30 -3.67
C GLU A 58 7.91 -10.72 -2.47
N MET A 59 8.47 -10.71 -1.25
CA MET A 59 7.77 -11.04 -0.02
C MET A 59 6.69 -10.02 0.34
N GLY A 60 6.83 -8.75 -0.07
CA GLY A 60 5.83 -7.72 0.21
C GLY A 60 4.48 -8.05 -0.43
N ALA A 61 4.49 -8.53 -1.68
CA ALA A 61 3.29 -8.99 -2.36
C ALA A 61 2.66 -10.23 -1.68
N SER A 62 3.47 -11.16 -1.15
CA SER A 62 2.96 -12.34 -0.44
C SER A 62 2.29 -11.92 0.85
N PHE A 63 2.90 -10.96 1.54
CA PHE A 63 2.37 -10.37 2.75
C PHE A 63 1.07 -9.61 2.47
N ALA A 64 0.99 -8.82 1.39
CA ALA A 64 -0.24 -8.14 0.99
C ALA A 64 -1.39 -9.12 0.72
N ILE A 65 -1.10 -10.24 0.05
CA ILE A 65 -2.07 -11.32 -0.17
C ILE A 65 -2.51 -11.95 1.16
N ALA A 66 -1.57 -12.22 2.07
CA ALA A 66 -1.88 -12.78 3.39
C ALA A 66 -2.77 -11.82 4.20
N VAL A 67 -2.43 -10.52 4.25
CA VAL A 67 -3.25 -9.49 4.88
C VAL A 67 -4.65 -9.49 4.28
N ARG A 68 -4.76 -9.46 2.95
CA ARG A 68 -6.06 -9.43 2.26
C ARG A 68 -6.96 -10.61 2.62
N ARG A 69 -6.39 -11.82 2.78
CA ARG A 69 -7.12 -13.03 3.19
C ARG A 69 -7.54 -13.02 4.67
N SER A 70 -6.89 -12.21 5.50
CA SER A 70 -7.08 -12.21 6.96
C SER A 70 -7.85 -11.01 7.49
N VAL A 71 -8.11 -10.00 6.68
CA VAL A 71 -8.87 -8.80 7.08
C VAL A 71 -10.31 -8.84 6.52
N PRO A 72 -11.25 -8.05 7.09
CA PRO A 72 -12.63 -8.03 6.62
C PRO A 72 -12.77 -7.79 5.12
N GLU A 73 -13.81 -8.36 4.51
CA GLU A 73 -14.03 -8.26 3.06
C GLU A 73 -14.15 -6.80 2.59
N LYS A 74 -14.83 -5.97 3.41
CA LYS A 74 -15.01 -4.54 3.16
C LYS A 74 -13.73 -3.70 3.22
N THR A 75 -12.66 -4.18 3.86
CA THR A 75 -11.40 -3.44 4.00
C THR A 75 -10.65 -3.48 2.68
N ILE A 76 -10.33 -2.30 2.13
CA ILE A 76 -9.56 -2.20 0.89
C ILE A 76 -8.09 -2.52 1.21
N VAL A 77 -7.48 -3.43 0.47
CA VAL A 77 -6.04 -3.69 0.59
C VAL A 77 -5.35 -3.23 -0.69
N GLY A 78 -4.46 -2.25 -0.52
CA GLY A 78 -3.58 -1.70 -1.53
C GLY A 78 -2.16 -2.22 -1.35
N TYR A 79 -1.46 -2.36 -2.47
CA TYR A 79 -0.06 -2.74 -2.53
C TYR A 79 0.69 -1.77 -3.45
N PHE A 80 1.79 -1.21 -2.99
CA PHE A 80 2.60 -0.32 -3.80
C PHE A 80 4.04 -0.78 -3.91
N PHE A 81 4.61 -0.64 -5.10
CA PHE A 81 5.94 -1.13 -5.43
C PHE A 81 6.71 -0.13 -6.27
N PHE A 82 8.04 -0.17 -6.21
CA PHE A 82 8.91 0.71 -7.01
C PHE A 82 9.51 -0.02 -8.22
N ASN A 83 9.84 -1.29 -8.05
CA ASN A 83 10.41 -2.13 -9.08
C ASN A 83 9.28 -2.88 -9.79
N PRO A 84 9.28 -2.96 -11.13
CA PRO A 84 8.27 -3.71 -11.87
C PRO A 84 8.15 -5.14 -11.35
N LEU A 85 6.91 -5.56 -11.08
CA LEU A 85 6.60 -6.95 -10.74
C LEU A 85 6.51 -7.82 -11.99
N SER A 86 6.70 -9.12 -11.81
CA SER A 86 6.35 -10.09 -12.85
C SER A 86 4.85 -10.09 -13.13
N GLN A 87 4.46 -10.42 -14.38
CA GLN A 87 3.04 -10.52 -14.78
C GLN A 87 2.28 -11.56 -13.95
N THR A 88 2.94 -12.67 -13.61
CA THR A 88 2.40 -13.69 -12.70
C THR A 88 2.02 -13.06 -11.37
N ARG A 89 2.90 -12.22 -10.82
CA ARG A 89 2.69 -11.62 -9.51
C ARG A 89 1.60 -10.56 -9.49
N LEU A 90 1.50 -9.75 -10.54
CA LEU A 90 0.39 -8.81 -10.73
C LEU A 90 -0.95 -9.56 -10.76
N LYS A 91 -1.02 -10.66 -11.52
CA LYS A 91 -2.22 -11.51 -11.62
C LYS A 91 -2.62 -12.10 -10.27
N GLU A 92 -1.65 -12.59 -9.49
CA GLU A 92 -1.92 -13.12 -8.15
C GLU A 92 -2.50 -12.07 -7.19
N LEU A 93 -1.98 -10.85 -7.22
CA LEU A 93 -2.51 -9.73 -6.43
C LEU A 93 -3.95 -9.42 -6.84
N GLU A 94 -4.22 -9.31 -8.14
CA GLU A 94 -5.55 -9.05 -8.69
C GLU A 94 -6.55 -10.15 -8.34
N GLU A 95 -6.18 -11.42 -8.50
CA GLU A 95 -7.04 -12.57 -8.18
C GLU A 95 -7.38 -12.64 -6.68
N CYS A 96 -6.50 -12.14 -5.81
CA CYS A 96 -6.75 -12.04 -4.37
C CYS A 96 -7.53 -10.77 -3.98
N GLY A 97 -7.85 -9.88 -4.92
CA GLY A 97 -8.53 -8.61 -4.65
C GLY A 97 -7.64 -7.53 -4.03
N VAL A 98 -6.31 -7.65 -4.18
CA VAL A 98 -5.35 -6.62 -3.79
C VAL A 98 -5.22 -5.60 -4.90
N ARG A 99 -5.57 -4.34 -4.62
CA ARG A 99 -5.32 -3.23 -5.55
C ARG A 99 -3.82 -2.96 -5.58
N ASN A 100 -3.23 -2.75 -6.74
CA ASN A 100 -1.80 -2.50 -6.84
C ASN A 100 -1.48 -1.26 -7.67
N PHE A 101 -0.36 -0.60 -7.37
CA PHE A 101 0.17 0.48 -8.20
C PHE A 101 1.70 0.57 -8.09
N ASN A 102 2.34 0.91 -9.20
CA ASN A 102 3.76 1.22 -9.21
C ASN A 102 3.96 2.69 -8.87
N PHE A 103 4.74 2.97 -7.83
CA PHE A 103 5.03 4.33 -7.40
C PHE A 103 5.82 5.11 -8.46
N MET A 104 6.69 4.44 -9.23
CA MET A 104 7.45 5.08 -10.31
C MET A 104 6.59 5.46 -11.51
N ASP A 105 5.42 4.82 -11.66
CA ASP A 105 4.47 5.13 -12.74
C ASP A 105 3.56 6.31 -12.37
N LEU A 106 3.60 6.79 -11.12
CA LEU A 106 2.90 8.01 -10.71
C LEU A 106 3.44 9.25 -11.43
N ASP A 107 4.63 9.17 -12.05
CA ASP A 107 5.31 10.35 -12.58
C ASP A 107 6.17 10.19 -13.85
N LYS A 108 5.55 9.98 -15.01
CA LYS A 108 6.20 10.34 -16.29
C LYS A 108 5.39 11.20 -17.25
N GLN A 109 4.07 11.24 -17.14
CA GLN A 109 3.22 12.02 -18.06
C GLN A 109 2.38 13.12 -17.37
N LYS A 110 2.24 13.08 -16.04
CA LYS A 110 1.39 14.04 -15.32
C LYS A 110 2.15 15.26 -14.78
N PHE A 111 3.38 15.12 -14.30
CA PHE A 111 4.13 16.25 -13.74
C PHE A 111 4.65 17.23 -14.79
N THR A 112 5.11 16.75 -15.96
CA THR A 112 5.55 17.63 -17.06
C THR A 112 4.41 18.48 -17.61
N ARG A 113 3.20 17.92 -17.76
CA ARG A 113 2.00 18.67 -18.18
C ARG A 113 1.55 19.72 -17.17
N TRP A 114 1.83 19.54 -15.89
CA TRP A 114 1.51 20.53 -14.84
C TRP A 114 2.52 21.68 -14.75
N MET A 115 3.70 21.55 -15.38
CA MET A 115 4.75 22.57 -15.39
C MET A 115 4.75 23.42 -16.68
N GLU A 116 3.98 22.99 -17.69
CA GLU A 116 3.82 23.69 -18.97
C GLU A 116 2.48 24.48 -19.05
N ASP A 117 1.57 24.25 -18.09
CA ASP A 117 0.34 25.02 -17.86
C ASP A 117 0.50 25.95 -16.64
#